data_AF-A0A8X6T8M9-F1
#
_entry.id   AF-A0A8X6T8M9-F1
#
_cell.length_a   1.000
_cell.length_b   1.000
_cell.length_c   1.000
_cell.angle_alpha   90.00
_cell.angle_beta   90.00
_cell.angle_gamma   90.00
#
_symmetry.space_group_name_H-M   'P 1'
#
loop_
_entity.id
_entity.type
_entity.pdbx_description
1 polymer ?
#
loop_
_entity_poly.entity_id
_entity_poly.type
_entity_poly.pdbx_seq_one_letter_code
_entity_poly.pdbx_strand_id
1 'polypeptide(L)' 'MESRHEEKACIEKHHECTHDKENCCEGKYFQYKCKCYDVTNEEGNQVQRCACKNPFKYKAAEFFFSIGKKLG' A
#
# COMPACT_ATOMS: atom_id res chain seq x y z
N MET A 1 -11.86 -21.89 -27.93
CA MET A 1 -11.89 -20.44 -28.16
C MET A 1 -11.78 -19.81 -26.79
N GLU A 2 -10.64 -19.19 -26.53
CA GLU A 2 -10.19 -18.76 -25.21
C GLU A 2 -11.12 -17.69 -24.62
N SER A 3 -11.89 -18.06 -23.61
CA SER A 3 -12.48 -17.10 -22.69
C SER A 3 -11.42 -16.66 -21.68
N ARG A 4 -10.29 -16.12 -22.16
CA ARG A 4 -9.38 -15.41 -21.27
C ARG A 4 -9.99 -14.03 -21.13
N HIS A 5 -10.83 -13.87 -20.11
CA HIS A 5 -11.04 -12.56 -19.53
C HIS A 5 -9.68 -11.85 -19.55
N GLU A 6 -9.62 -10.72 -20.23
CA GLU A 6 -8.73 -9.65 -19.82
C GLU A 6 -9.25 -9.17 -18.45
N GLU A 7 -9.17 -10.05 -17.46
CA GLU A 7 -9.36 -9.77 -16.07
C GLU A 7 -8.28 -8.74 -15.80
N LYS A 8 -8.67 -7.46 -15.79
CA LYS A 8 -7.78 -6.37 -15.40
C LYS A 8 -7.20 -6.77 -14.04
N ALA A 9 -6.01 -7.35 -14.08
CA ALA A 9 -5.35 -7.92 -12.92
C ALA A 9 -4.94 -6.75 -12.05
N CYS A 10 -5.85 -6.35 -11.17
CA CYS A 10 -5.60 -5.28 -10.24
C CYS A 10 -4.50 -5.72 -9.28
N ILE A 11 -3.74 -4.77 -8.79
CA ILE A 11 -2.60 -5.02 -7.92
C ILE A 11 -3.13 -5.32 -6.52
N GLU A 12 -2.82 -6.52 -6.04
CA GLU A 12 -3.24 -6.96 -4.72
C GLU A 12 -2.65 -6.08 -3.61
N LYS A 13 -3.28 -6.14 -2.44
CA LYS A 13 -2.79 -5.44 -1.25
C LYS A 13 -1.36 -5.88 -0.91
N HIS A 14 -0.50 -4.92 -0.60
CA HIS A 14 0.93 -5.06 -0.32
C HIS A 14 1.81 -5.43 -1.52
N HIS A 15 1.24 -5.58 -2.72
CA HIS A 15 2.03 -5.75 -3.93
C HIS A 15 2.56 -4.42 -4.45
N GLU A 16 3.66 -4.52 -5.20
CA GLU A 16 4.33 -3.38 -5.78
C GLU A 16 3.44 -2.68 -6.81
N CYS A 17 3.34 -1.36 -6.69
CA CYS A 17 2.51 -0.51 -7.55
C CYS A 17 3.29 0.67 -8.13
N THR A 18 4.63 0.57 -8.15
CA THR A 18 5.52 1.65 -8.59
C THR A 18 5.21 2.10 -10.02
N HIS A 19 4.95 1.14 -10.92
CA HIS A 19 4.59 1.38 -12.31
C HIS A 19 3.09 1.67 -12.54
N ASP A 20 2.22 1.24 -11.62
CA ASP A 20 0.77 1.23 -11.80
C ASP A 20 0.05 1.73 -10.53
N LYS A 21 0.18 3.03 -10.26
CA LYS A 21 -0.25 3.66 -8.99
C LYS A 21 -1.76 3.64 -8.76
N GLU A 22 -2.54 3.54 -9.83
CA GLU A 22 -4.01 3.62 -9.79
C GLU A 22 -4.68 2.26 -9.97
N ASN A 23 -3.92 1.21 -10.31
CA ASN A 23 -4.43 -0.12 -10.62
C ASN A 23 -4.52 -1.03 -9.38
N CYS A 24 -4.44 -0.45 -8.17
CA CYS A 24 -4.64 -1.20 -6.94
C CYS A 24 -6.07 -1.75 -6.85
N CYS A 25 -6.21 -3.02 -6.44
CA CYS A 25 -7.52 -3.65 -6.29
C CYS A 25 -8.43 -2.87 -5.35
N GLU A 26 -9.74 -2.97 -5.61
CA GLU A 26 -10.74 -2.52 -4.65
C GLU A 26 -10.93 -3.59 -3.57
N GLY A 27 -10.73 -3.20 -2.31
CA GLY A 27 -11.10 -4.05 -1.18
C GLY A 27 -12.61 -3.98 -0.93
N LYS A 28 -13.11 -4.92 -0.13
CA LYS A 28 -14.55 -5.08 0.19
C LYS A 28 -15.32 -3.81 0.62
N TYR A 29 -14.61 -2.78 1.10
CA TYR A 29 -15.22 -1.52 1.57
C TYR A 29 -14.58 -0.26 1.01
N PHE A 30 -13.36 -0.35 0.45
CA PHE A 30 -12.60 0.82 -0.03
C PHE A 30 -11.54 0.40 -1.05
N GLN A 31 -11.34 1.24 -2.07
CA GLN A 31 -10.23 1.09 -3.01
C GLN A 31 -8.88 1.24 -2.32
N TYR A 32 -7.96 0.29 -2.56
CA TYR A 32 -6.59 0.42 -2.08
C TYR A 32 -5.88 1.55 -2.85
N LYS A 33 -4.99 2.27 -2.17
CA LYS A 33 -4.18 3.32 -2.81
C LYS A 33 -2.72 2.90 -2.83
N CYS A 34 -2.05 3.15 -3.95
CA CYS A 34 -0.60 2.98 -4.03
C CYS A 34 0.09 4.01 -3.12
N LYS A 35 0.90 3.52 -2.19
CA LYS A 35 1.66 4.34 -1.25
C LYS A 35 3.14 4.00 -1.37
N CYS A 36 3.96 5.01 -1.64
CA CYS A 36 5.40 4.90 -1.67
C CYS A 36 5.99 5.32 -0.32
N TYR A 37 6.97 4.56 0.16
CA TYR A 37 7.69 4.80 1.40
C TYR A 37 9.17 4.51 1.13
N ASP A 38 10.03 5.40 1.64
CA ASP A 38 11.47 5.24 1.55
C ASP A 38 11.91 4.24 2.62
N VAL A 39 12.48 3.12 2.19
CA VAL A 39 13.07 2.12 3.08
C VAL A 39 14.56 2.09 2.89
N THR A 40 15.31 1.92 3.96
CA THR A 40 16.73 1.65 3.89
C THR A 40 16.91 0.15 3.61
N ASN A 41 17.51 -0.19 2.47
CA ASN A 41 17.86 -1.57 2.17
C ASN A 41 19.03 -2.04 3.05
N GLU A 42 19.34 -3.33 3.05
CA GLU A 42 20.41 -3.95 3.86
C GLU A 42 21.80 -3.33 3.59
N GLU A 43 22.00 -2.75 2.40
CA GLU A 43 23.22 -2.02 2.01
C GLU A 43 23.29 -0.58 2.55
N GLY A 44 22.29 -0.11 3.30
CA GLY A 44 22.22 1.27 3.79
C GLY A 44 21.69 2.29 2.78
N ASN A 45 21.30 1.83 1.59
CA ASN A 45 20.74 2.69 0.53
C ASN A 45 19.26 2.98 0.78
N GLN A 46 18.85 4.24 0.62
CA GLN A 46 17.44 4.62 0.62
C GLN A 46 16.80 4.22 -0.70
N VAL A 47 15.92 3.23 -0.66
CA VAL A 47 15.16 2.75 -1.82
C VAL A 47 13.68 3.06 -1.62
N GLN A 48 13.05 3.63 -2.64
CA GLN A 48 11.63 3.94 -2.61
C GLN A 48 10.83 2.67 -2.95
N ARG A 49 10.07 2.15 -1.98
CA ARG A 49 9.17 1.01 -2.18
C ARG A 49 7.73 1.52 -2.24
N CYS A 50 7.03 1.23 -3.34
CA CYS A 50 5.61 1.54 -3.47
C CYS A 50 4.78 0.27 -3.31
N ALA A 51 3.72 0.31 -2.49
CA ALA A 51 2.81 -0.83 -2.35
C ALA A 51 1.34 -0.40 -2.20
N CYS A 52 0.41 -1.22 -2.67
CA CYS A 52 -1.02 -0.99 -2.48
C CYS A 52 -1.39 -1.16 -1.01
N LYS A 53 -1.87 -0.10 -0.38
CA LYS A 53 -2.23 -0.08 1.05
C LYS A 53 -3.66 0.40 1.25
N ASN A 54 -4.32 -0.12 2.28
CA ASN A 54 -5.58 0.44 2.76
C ASN A 54 -5.34 1.82 3.36
N PRO A 55 -6.06 2.87 2.92
CA PRO A 55 -5.96 4.20 3.52
C PRO A 55 -6.40 4.21 4.99
N PHE A 56 -7.33 3.32 5.37
CA PHE A 56 -7.93 3.33 6.70
C PHE A 56 -7.01 2.80 7.81
N LYS A 57 -6.16 1.81 7.51
CA LYS A 57 -5.29 1.20 8.54
C LYS A 57 -4.11 2.09 8.95
N TYR A 58 -3.62 2.93 8.03
CA TYR A 58 -2.53 3.85 8.33
C TYR A 58 -2.97 4.99 9.26
N LYS A 59 -4.16 5.54 9.05
CA LYS A 59 -4.67 6.65 9.87
C LYS A 59 -4.91 6.25 11.34
N ALA A 60 -5.22 4.98 11.60
CA ALA A 60 -5.39 4.47 12.97
C ALA A 60 -4.04 4.30 13.69
N ALA A 61 -3.03 3.72 13.04
CA ALA A 61 -1.71 3.51 13.66
C ALA A 61 -1.04 4.83 14.08
N GLU A 62 -1.09 5.85 13.22
CA GLU A 62 -0.57 7.20 13.53
C GLU A 62 -1.32 7.85 14.71
N PHE A 63 -2.65 7.70 14.75
CA PHE A 63 -3.47 8.27 15.82
C PHE A 63 -3.14 7.61 17.17
N PHE A 64 -3.03 6.28 17.22
CA PHE A 64 -2.72 5.56 18.47
C PHE A 64 -1.30 5.84 18.99
N PHE A 65 -0.29 6.02 18.12
CA PHE A 65 1.07 6.33 18.56
C PHE A 65 1.20 7.76 19.14
N SER A 66 0.45 8.73 18.60
CA SER A 66 0.43 10.10 19.13
C SER A 66 -0.17 10.22 20.54
N ILE A 67 -1.17 9.41 20.89
CA ILE A 67 -1.78 9.46 22.24
C ILE A 67 -0.88 8.80 23.29
N GLY A 68 -0.08 7.80 22.91
CA GLY A 68 0.81 7.07 23.83
C GLY A 68 2.01 7.88 24.32
N LYS A 69 2.48 8.88 23.57
CA LYS A 69 3.67 9.69 23.91
C LYS A 69 3.39 10.82 24.92
N LYS A 70 2.17 10.93 25.46
CA LYS A 70 1.79 12.00 26.42
C LYS A 70 1.58 11.50 27.87
N LEU A 71 1.91 10.25 28.18
CA LEU A 71 1.73 9.65 29.51
C LEU A 71 2.99 8.96 30.09
N GLY A 72 4.20 9.38 29.67
CA GLY A 72 5.47 8.93 30.25
C GLY A 72 6.21 10.07 30.92
#